data_AF-A0A1I7UDE6-F1
#
_entry.id   AF-A0A1I7UDE6-F1
#
_cell.length_a   1.000
_cell.length_b   1.000
_cell.length_c   1.000
_cell.angle_alpha   90.00
_cell.angle_beta   90.00
_cell.angle_gamma   90.00
#
_symmetry.space_group_name_H-M   'P 1'
#
loop_
_entity.id
_entity.type
_entity.pdbx_description
1 polymer ?
#
loop_
_entity_poly.entity_id
_entity_poly.type
_entity_poly.pdbx_seq_one_letter_code
_entity_poly.pdbx_strand_id
1 'polypeptide(L)'
;MARLPSTGIFTSFCASIPPNHWLKLIVFGAVYFNYLAIYFPFLLPTIRITVLLFPFSHTKVNKHLTRYMIPLLTITPICFTFYLIPALGVCRQRAYPLPFGSLWIHFIDSAFGLTNRYFHLYNLIFWMTCSLSASALLFYQLAKARSQMSQNSDLFRKANHSVSITTTAMIVFYMTNGAFLITFILYYDTESYSSYAALIRQFGNDLQFCVVTWVFYLTHPSFRTDYVFDEVSASRNWLNRRPQ
;
A
#
# COMPACT_ATOMS: atom_id res chain seq x y z
N MET A 1 10.47 7.82 5.04
CA MET A 1 11.01 8.42 6.28
C MET A 1 10.55 7.59 7.47
N ALA A 2 11.48 7.04 8.24
CA ALA A 2 11.19 6.36 9.50
C ALA A 2 10.85 7.38 10.60
N ARG A 3 9.90 7.04 11.49
CA ARG A 3 9.59 7.82 12.70
C ARG A 3 10.68 7.54 13.73
N LEU A 4 11.76 8.30 13.66
CA LEU A 4 12.74 8.34 14.75
C LEU A 4 12.37 9.52 15.66
N PRO A 5 12.48 9.39 16.99
CA PRO A 5 12.35 10.53 17.88
C PRO A 5 13.34 11.59 17.41
N SER A 6 12.79 12.66 16.86
CA SER A 6 13.56 13.69 16.18
C SER A 6 14.38 14.51 17.16
N THR A 7 14.23 14.34 18.47
CA THR A 7 14.93 15.11 19.51
C THR A 7 15.26 14.20 20.70
N GLY A 8 16.37 14.49 21.39
CA GLY A 8 16.76 13.82 22.64
C GLY A 8 18.00 12.93 22.53
N ILE A 9 18.03 11.83 23.29
CA ILE A 9 19.20 10.92 23.42
C ILE A 9 19.63 10.34 22.06
N PHE A 10 18.66 10.05 21.18
CA PHE A 10 18.94 9.54 19.84
C PHE A 10 19.68 10.57 18.99
N THR A 11 19.42 11.86 19.19
CA THR A 11 20.03 12.91 18.37
C THR A 11 21.46 13.23 18.78
N SER A 12 21.79 13.22 20.07
CA SER A 12 23.17 13.35 20.53
C SER A 12 24.02 12.15 20.10
N PHE A 13 23.45 10.95 20.13
CA PHE A 13 24.09 9.73 19.65
C PHE A 13 24.30 9.72 18.12
N CYS A 14 23.32 10.16 17.33
CA CYS A 14 23.45 10.23 15.87
C CYS A 14 24.52 11.27 15.46
N ALA A 15 24.62 12.40 16.18
CA ALA A 15 25.58 13.47 15.89
C ALA A 15 27.04 13.08 16.18
N SER A 16 27.29 12.10 17.07
CA SER A 16 28.65 11.65 17.39
C SER A 16 29.18 10.56 16.45
N ILE A 17 28.34 10.03 15.55
CA ILE A 17 28.69 8.89 14.68
C ILE A 17 29.11 9.41 13.30
N PRO A 18 30.31 9.05 12.80
CA PRO A 18 30.73 9.36 11.44
C PRO A 18 29.89 8.56 10.41
N PRO A 19 29.93 8.94 9.11
CA PRO A 19 29.19 8.25 8.05
C PRO A 19 29.39 6.73 8.10
N ASN A 20 28.30 5.96 8.18
CA ASN A 20 28.38 4.51 8.40
C ASN A 20 27.34 3.75 7.56
N HIS A 21 27.70 2.54 7.12
CA HIS A 21 26.80 1.61 6.44
C HIS A 21 25.66 1.10 7.35
N TRP A 22 25.85 1.05 8.67
CA TRP A 22 24.76 0.72 9.61
C TRP A 22 23.61 1.72 9.52
N LEU A 23 23.92 3.01 9.44
CA LEU A 23 22.92 4.07 9.37
C LEU A 23 22.15 4.02 8.04
N LYS A 24 22.81 3.60 6.96
CA LYS A 24 22.19 3.33 5.65
C LYS A 24 21.14 2.23 5.73
N LEU A 25 21.32 1.19 6.55
CA LEU A 25 20.38 0.08 6.65
C LEU A 25 18.99 0.55 7.14
N ILE A 26 18.95 1.54 8.03
CA ILE A 26 17.71 2.17 8.50
C ILE A 26 17.00 2.89 7.34
N VAL A 27 17.75 3.63 6.53
CA VAL A 27 17.21 4.32 5.34
C VAL A 27 16.73 3.31 4.30
N PHE A 28 17.51 2.27 4.05
CA PHE A 28 17.16 1.18 3.16
C PHE A 28 15.84 0.53 3.58
N GLY A 29 15.70 0.17 4.85
CA GLY A 29 14.45 -0.37 5.40
C GLY A 29 13.29 0.60 5.20
N ALA A 30 13.47 1.89 5.48
CA ALA A 30 12.43 2.89 5.27
C ALA A 30 12.01 2.98 3.78
N VAL A 31 12.95 3.00 2.85
CA VAL A 31 12.66 3.05 1.40
C VAL A 31 11.97 1.75 0.95
N TYR A 32 12.46 0.60 1.40
CA TYR A 32 11.89 -0.72 1.14
C TYR A 32 10.41 -0.80 1.56
N PHE A 33 10.08 -0.41 2.80
CA PHE A 33 8.69 -0.42 3.26
C PHE A 33 7.80 0.58 2.51
N ASN A 34 8.33 1.73 2.06
CA ASN A 34 7.56 2.65 1.23
C ASN A 34 7.23 2.04 -0.14
N TYR A 35 8.15 1.28 -0.76
CA TYR A 35 7.85 0.55 -1.99
C TYR A 35 6.84 -0.57 -1.77
N LEU A 36 6.97 -1.35 -0.70
CA LEU A 36 5.98 -2.36 -0.35
C LEU A 36 4.58 -1.77 -0.17
N ALA A 37 4.47 -0.61 0.50
CA ALA A 37 3.19 0.08 0.68
C ALA A 37 2.53 0.48 -0.65
N ILE A 38 3.31 0.73 -1.71
CA ILE A 38 2.80 1.00 -3.07
C ILE A 38 2.39 -0.30 -3.77
N TYR A 39 3.13 -1.39 -3.56
CA TYR A 39 2.94 -2.64 -4.31
C TYR A 39 1.78 -3.50 -3.78
N PHE A 40 1.59 -3.57 -2.46
CA PHE A 40 0.54 -4.40 -1.85
C PHE A 40 -0.89 -4.01 -2.25
N PRO A 41 -1.26 -2.72 -2.37
CA PRO A 41 -2.58 -2.32 -2.85
C PRO A 41 -2.94 -2.85 -4.24
N PHE A 42 -1.96 -3.07 -5.13
CA PHE A 42 -2.18 -3.68 -6.45
C PHE A 42 -2.55 -5.17 -6.38
N LEU A 43 -2.12 -5.88 -5.33
CA LEU A 43 -2.43 -7.30 -5.16
C LEU A 43 -3.95 -7.53 -4.93
N LEU A 44 -4.61 -6.60 -4.23
CA LEU A 44 -6.04 -6.68 -3.90
C LEU A 44 -6.96 -6.77 -5.13
N PRO A 45 -6.89 -5.89 -6.14
CA PRO A 45 -7.70 -6.03 -7.35
C PRO A 45 -7.31 -7.28 -8.14
N THR A 46 -6.03 -7.64 -8.19
CA THR A 46 -5.53 -8.83 -8.92
C THR A 46 -6.13 -10.14 -8.39
N ILE A 47 -6.19 -10.31 -7.07
CA ILE A 47 -6.84 -11.46 -6.43
C ILE A 47 -8.34 -11.48 -6.75
N ARG A 48 -9.00 -10.30 -6.68
CA ARG A 48 -10.44 -10.19 -6.97
C ARG A 48 -10.78 -10.53 -8.43
N ILE A 49 -9.93 -10.17 -9.39
CA ILE A 49 -10.12 -10.51 -10.82
C ILE A 49 -10.11 -12.02 -10.98
N THR A 50 -9.16 -12.68 -10.30
CA THR A 50 -9.00 -14.13 -10.38
C THR A 50 -10.25 -14.88 -9.91
N VAL A 51 -10.90 -14.39 -8.85
CA VAL A 51 -12.15 -14.99 -8.34
C VAL A 51 -13.30 -14.85 -9.34
N LEU A 52 -13.38 -13.74 -10.08
CA LEU A 52 -14.44 -13.49 -11.05
C LEU A 52 -14.21 -14.21 -12.39
N LEU A 53 -12.95 -14.31 -12.84
CA LEU A 53 -12.60 -15.04 -14.05
C LEU A 53 -12.72 -16.56 -13.89
N PHE A 54 -12.38 -17.09 -12.71
CA PHE A 54 -12.28 -18.53 -12.48
C PHE A 54 -13.07 -18.98 -11.23
N PRO A 55 -14.41 -18.91 -11.23
CA PRO A 55 -15.23 -19.19 -10.04
C PRO A 55 -15.07 -20.61 -9.49
N PHE A 56 -14.75 -21.61 -10.31
CA PHE A 56 -14.62 -23.01 -9.86
C PHE A 56 -13.19 -23.41 -9.44
N SER A 57 -12.17 -22.70 -9.93
CA SER A 57 -10.76 -23.01 -9.63
C SER A 57 -10.03 -21.89 -8.87
N HIS A 58 -10.77 -20.85 -8.43
CA HIS A 58 -10.22 -19.68 -7.74
C HIS A 58 -9.33 -20.05 -6.54
N THR A 59 -9.66 -21.08 -5.77
CA THR A 59 -8.85 -21.49 -4.61
C THR A 59 -7.46 -21.99 -5.01
N LYS A 60 -7.35 -22.81 -6.06
CA LYS A 60 -6.07 -23.32 -6.58
C LYS A 60 -5.28 -22.22 -7.26
N VAL A 61 -5.92 -21.44 -8.12
CA VAL A 61 -5.27 -20.36 -8.87
C VAL A 61 -4.81 -19.24 -7.93
N ASN A 62 -5.64 -18.81 -6.98
CA ASN A 62 -5.29 -17.77 -6.01
C ASN A 62 -4.17 -18.23 -5.06
N LYS A 63 -4.14 -19.52 -4.67
CA LYS A 63 -3.03 -20.08 -3.89
C LYS A 63 -1.71 -20.01 -4.64
N HIS A 64 -1.69 -20.36 -5.92
CA HIS A 64 -0.50 -20.23 -6.75
C HIS A 64 -0.11 -18.77 -7.01
N LEU A 65 -1.08 -17.93 -7.36
CA LEU A 65 -0.88 -16.52 -7.61
C LEU A 65 -0.30 -15.83 -6.38
N THR A 66 -0.90 -16.01 -5.20
CA THR A 66 -0.43 -15.42 -3.94
C THR A 66 0.96 -15.96 -3.57
N ARG A 67 1.22 -17.26 -3.79
CA ARG A 67 2.52 -17.88 -3.53
C ARG A 67 3.65 -17.32 -4.40
N TYR A 68 3.39 -16.95 -5.65
CA TYR A 68 4.42 -16.39 -6.54
C TYR A 68 4.48 -14.86 -6.54
N MET A 69 3.32 -14.19 -6.49
CA MET A 69 3.25 -12.73 -6.52
C MET A 69 3.78 -12.09 -5.24
N ILE A 70 3.50 -12.64 -4.05
CA ILE A 70 4.03 -12.07 -2.80
C ILE A 70 5.57 -12.04 -2.79
N PRO A 71 6.30 -13.16 -3.01
CA PRO A 71 7.75 -13.12 -2.99
C PRO A 71 8.30 -12.22 -4.10
N LEU A 72 7.69 -12.22 -5.29
CA LEU A 72 8.08 -11.31 -6.38
C LEU A 72 7.96 -9.84 -5.96
N LEU A 73 6.84 -9.44 -5.38
CA LEU A 73 6.61 -8.07 -4.90
C LEU A 73 7.52 -7.70 -3.72
N THR A 74 7.98 -8.66 -2.91
CA THR A 74 8.96 -8.39 -1.85
C THR A 74 10.41 -8.31 -2.33
N ILE A 75 10.76 -9.04 -3.38
CA ILE A 75 12.12 -9.01 -3.95
C ILE A 75 12.30 -7.79 -4.87
N THR A 76 11.25 -7.39 -5.59
CA THR A 76 11.28 -6.27 -6.54
C THR A 76 11.86 -4.96 -5.94
N PRO A 77 11.45 -4.48 -4.75
CA PRO A 77 12.03 -3.30 -4.12
C PRO A 77 13.54 -3.42 -3.85
N ILE A 78 14.04 -4.63 -3.58
CA ILE A 78 15.47 -4.89 -3.32
C ILE A 78 16.26 -4.69 -4.62
N CYS A 79 15.75 -5.19 -5.74
CA CYS A 79 16.36 -4.97 -7.05
C CYS A 79 16.37 -3.48 -7.42
N PHE A 80 15.26 -2.77 -7.18
CA PHE A 80 15.17 -1.33 -7.48
C PHE A 80 15.98 -0.44 -6.55
N THR A 81 16.47 -0.94 -5.41
CA THR A 81 17.29 -0.18 -4.44
C THR A 81 18.80 -0.40 -4.60
N PHE A 82 19.24 -0.96 -5.74
CA PHE A 82 20.67 -1.20 -6.03
C PHE A 82 21.54 0.07 -5.91
N TYR A 83 20.99 1.25 -6.20
CA TYR A 83 21.72 2.52 -6.10
C TYR A 83 22.09 2.90 -4.66
N LEU A 84 21.46 2.28 -3.66
CA LEU A 84 21.80 2.43 -2.25
C LEU A 84 22.99 1.55 -1.84
N ILE A 85 23.48 0.62 -2.67
CA ILE A 85 24.57 -0.30 -2.30
C ILE A 85 25.87 0.43 -1.91
N PRO A 86 26.41 1.38 -2.71
CA PRO A 86 27.63 2.10 -2.34
C PRO A 86 27.40 3.26 -1.35
N ALA A 87 26.15 3.65 -1.10
CA ALA A 87 25.84 4.84 -0.32
C ALA A 87 26.27 4.73 1.17
N LEU A 88 26.56 5.88 1.77
CA LEU A 88 26.84 6.03 3.20
C LEU A 88 25.68 6.74 3.89
N GLY A 89 25.26 6.25 5.06
CA GLY A 89 24.23 6.91 5.86
C GLY A 89 24.84 7.98 6.74
N VAL A 90 24.25 9.18 6.73
CA VAL A 90 24.67 10.33 7.55
C VAL A 90 23.48 10.96 8.28
N CYS A 91 23.71 11.47 9.49
CA CYS A 91 22.73 12.26 10.22
C CYS A 91 22.86 13.72 9.76
N ARG A 92 21.79 14.31 9.22
CA ARG A 92 21.74 15.73 8.85
C ARG A 92 20.70 16.42 9.72
N GLN A 93 20.93 17.70 10.01
CA GLN A 93 19.91 18.52 10.63
C GLN A 93 18.75 18.73 9.66
N ARG A 94 17.52 18.69 10.19
CA ARG A 94 16.32 18.98 9.42
C ARG A 94 16.18 20.48 9.24
N ALA A 95 15.80 20.85 8.03
CA ALA A 95 15.43 22.19 7.63
C ALA A 95 14.39 22.85 8.57
N TYR A 96 14.39 24.18 8.63
CA TYR A 96 13.32 24.97 9.26
C TYR A 96 11.94 24.45 8.78
N PRO A 97 10.91 24.29 9.63
CA PRO A 97 10.62 24.93 10.93
C PRO A 97 11.04 24.15 12.18
N LEU A 98 11.68 22.99 12.03
CA LEU A 98 11.97 22.17 13.22
C LEU A 98 13.11 22.78 14.04
N PRO A 99 13.04 22.71 15.39
CA PRO A 99 14.08 23.26 16.25
C PRO A 99 15.42 22.56 16.06
N PHE A 100 16.50 23.25 16.47
CA PHE A 100 17.83 22.67 16.55
C PHE A 100 17.82 21.39 17.38
N GLY A 101 18.54 20.37 16.91
CA GLY A 101 18.47 19.02 17.45
C GLY A 101 17.49 18.12 16.70
N SER A 102 16.71 18.63 15.74
CA SER A 102 15.94 17.78 14.81
C SER A 102 16.82 17.12 13.76
N LEU A 103 17.10 15.82 13.92
CA LEU A 103 17.92 15.07 12.97
C LEU A 103 17.08 14.17 12.08
N TRP A 104 17.50 14.05 10.82
CA TRP A 104 17.01 13.05 9.90
C TRP A 104 18.18 12.30 9.28
N ILE A 105 17.96 11.00 9.03
CA ILE A 105 18.97 10.15 8.41
C ILE A 105 18.86 10.29 6.90
N HIS A 106 19.93 10.79 6.29
CA HIS A 106 20.09 10.92 4.84
C HIS A 106 21.17 9.95 4.35
N PHE A 107 21.21 9.69 3.05
CA PHE A 107 22.29 8.94 2.42
C PHE A 107 23.05 9.85 1.47
N ILE A 108 24.37 9.73 1.46
CA ILE A 108 25.28 10.40 0.53
C ILE A 108 25.98 9.36 -0.34
N ASP A 109 26.58 9.80 -1.45
CA ASP A 109 27.37 8.96 -2.35
C ASP A 109 26.61 7.75 -2.93
N SER A 110 25.39 8.00 -3.41
CA SER A 110 24.62 6.97 -4.13
C SER A 110 25.26 6.60 -5.47
N ALA A 111 25.05 5.35 -5.90
CA ALA A 111 25.55 4.89 -7.19
C ALA A 111 25.02 5.80 -8.31
N PHE A 112 25.90 6.24 -9.20
CA PHE A 112 25.57 7.08 -10.36
C PHE A 112 24.92 8.43 -10.01
N GLY A 113 25.04 8.93 -8.77
CA GLY A 113 24.38 10.17 -8.34
C GLY A 113 22.85 10.09 -8.36
N LEU A 114 22.29 8.87 -8.40
CA LEU A 114 20.85 8.66 -8.52
C LEU A 114 20.14 9.07 -7.23
N THR A 115 19.06 9.82 -7.38
CA THR A 115 18.23 10.26 -6.26
C THR A 115 16.95 9.42 -6.19
N ASN A 116 16.58 9.00 -4.98
CA ASN A 116 15.39 8.17 -4.74
C ASN A 116 14.09 8.81 -5.24
N ARG A 117 14.01 10.15 -5.30
CA ARG A 117 12.78 10.88 -5.61
C ARG A 117 12.17 10.52 -6.97
N TYR A 118 13.00 10.39 -8.00
CA TYR A 118 12.54 10.14 -9.37
C TYR A 118 12.16 8.67 -9.57
N PHE A 119 12.96 7.74 -9.03
CA PHE A 119 12.64 6.31 -9.06
C PHE A 119 11.35 5.99 -8.31
N HIS A 120 11.14 6.64 -7.18
CA HIS A 120 9.94 6.44 -6.38
C HIS A 120 8.70 7.03 -7.07
N LEU A 121 8.82 8.20 -7.70
CA LEU A 121 7.74 8.79 -8.50
C LEU A 121 7.38 7.90 -9.69
N TYR A 122 8.36 7.41 -10.45
CA TYR A 122 8.15 6.51 -11.58
C TYR A 122 7.42 5.24 -11.16
N ASN A 123 7.89 4.60 -10.08
CA ASN A 123 7.23 3.42 -9.52
C ASN A 123 5.79 3.72 -9.10
N LEU A 124 5.55 4.85 -8.42
CA LEU A 124 4.21 5.22 -8.01
C LEU A 124 3.26 5.39 -9.21
N ILE A 125 3.69 6.09 -10.26
CA ILE A 125 2.86 6.29 -11.47
C ILE A 125 2.61 4.94 -12.17
N PHE A 126 3.63 4.09 -12.32
CA PHE A 126 3.50 2.78 -12.94
C PHE A 126 2.48 1.91 -12.20
N TRP A 127 2.65 1.74 -10.89
CA TRP A 127 1.75 0.89 -10.09
C TRP A 127 0.36 1.47 -9.93
N MET A 128 0.23 2.80 -9.90
CA MET A 128 -1.07 3.48 -9.96
C MET A 128 -1.80 3.11 -11.26
N THR A 129 -1.16 3.23 -12.42
CA THR A 129 -1.76 2.88 -13.71
C THR A 129 -2.13 1.39 -13.79
N CYS A 130 -1.26 0.49 -13.32
CA CYS A 130 -1.56 -0.93 -13.23
C CYS A 130 -2.75 -1.22 -12.30
N SER A 131 -2.85 -0.52 -11.16
CA SER A 131 -3.96 -0.69 -10.23
C SER A 131 -5.29 -0.15 -10.77
N LEU A 132 -5.27 1.00 -11.45
CA LEU A 132 -6.46 1.57 -12.10
C LEU A 132 -6.96 0.68 -13.24
N SER A 133 -6.06 0.16 -14.07
CA SER A 133 -6.41 -0.76 -15.15
C SER A 133 -6.98 -2.08 -14.64
N ALA A 134 -6.38 -2.68 -13.60
CA ALA A 134 -6.93 -3.87 -12.95
C ALA A 134 -8.34 -3.62 -12.38
N SER A 135 -8.55 -2.49 -11.69
CA SER A 135 -9.87 -2.11 -11.18
C SER A 135 -10.89 -1.85 -12.30
N ALA A 136 -10.49 -1.24 -13.42
CA ALA A 136 -11.37 -1.06 -14.57
C ALA A 136 -11.80 -2.39 -15.19
N LEU A 137 -10.88 -3.35 -15.32
CA LEU A 137 -11.16 -4.71 -15.78
C LEU A 137 -12.13 -5.44 -14.85
N LEU A 138 -11.99 -5.26 -13.53
CA LEU A 138 -12.94 -5.77 -12.54
C LEU A 138 -14.35 -5.24 -12.78
N PHE A 139 -14.50 -3.92 -12.91
CA PHE A 139 -15.80 -3.30 -13.16
C PHE A 139 -16.43 -3.78 -14.46
N TYR A 140 -15.64 -3.92 -15.52
CA TYR A 140 -16.12 -4.45 -16.79
C TYR A 140 -16.65 -5.88 -16.65
N GLN A 141 -15.91 -6.76 -15.96
CA GLN A 141 -16.34 -8.14 -15.73
C GLN A 141 -17.58 -8.23 -14.84
N LEU A 142 -17.68 -7.39 -13.79
CA LEU A 142 -18.89 -7.28 -12.98
C LEU A 142 -20.10 -6.85 -13.83
N ALA A 143 -19.94 -5.83 -14.68
CA ALA A 143 -20.99 -5.34 -15.55
C ALA A 143 -21.46 -6.40 -16.54
N LYS A 144 -20.52 -7.16 -17.12
CA LYS A 144 -20.82 -8.30 -17.98
C LYS A 144 -21.61 -9.39 -17.23
N ALA A 145 -21.17 -9.78 -16.03
CA ALA A 145 -21.86 -10.77 -15.22
C ALA A 145 -23.30 -10.33 -14.85
N ARG A 146 -23.53 -9.03 -14.61
CA ARG A 146 -24.87 -8.47 -14.36
C ARG A 146 -25.84 -8.70 -15.52
N SER A 147 -25.39 -8.47 -16.76
CA SER A 147 -26.22 -8.68 -17.96
C SER A 147 -26.65 -10.13 -18.14
N GLN A 148 -25.88 -11.08 -17.60
CA GLN A 148 -26.12 -12.52 -17.73
C GLN A 148 -26.96 -13.11 -16.58
N MET A 149 -27.00 -12.45 -15.41
CA MET A 149 -27.60 -13.00 -14.19
C MET A 149 -28.54 -11.98 -13.52
N SER A 150 -29.77 -11.90 -14.03
CA SER A 150 -30.80 -10.93 -13.57
C SER A 150 -31.40 -11.23 -12.17
N GLN A 151 -31.12 -12.39 -11.57
CA GLN A 151 -31.82 -12.90 -10.38
C GLN A 151 -31.15 -12.55 -9.02
N ASN A 152 -29.89 -12.09 -9.01
CA ASN A 152 -29.11 -11.86 -7.78
C ASN A 152 -28.76 -10.38 -7.56
N SER A 153 -29.76 -9.49 -7.58
CA SER A 153 -29.57 -8.03 -7.49
C SER A 153 -28.87 -7.58 -6.20
N ASP A 154 -29.14 -8.23 -5.07
CA ASP A 154 -28.58 -7.86 -3.76
C ASP A 154 -27.11 -8.27 -3.57
N LEU A 155 -26.74 -9.48 -3.99
CA LEU A 155 -25.35 -9.94 -3.95
C LEU A 155 -24.50 -9.10 -4.91
N PHE A 156 -25.03 -8.81 -6.10
CA PHE A 156 -24.39 -7.93 -7.07
C PHE A 156 -24.22 -6.51 -6.52
N ARG A 157 -25.26 -5.93 -5.89
CA ARG A 157 -25.21 -4.60 -5.25
C ARG A 157 -24.13 -4.54 -4.17
N LYS A 158 -24.04 -5.56 -3.31
CA LYS A 158 -22.99 -5.67 -2.28
C LYS A 158 -21.59 -5.78 -2.88
N ALA A 159 -21.41 -6.62 -3.90
CA ALA A 159 -20.13 -6.77 -4.60
C ALA A 159 -19.69 -5.47 -5.27
N ASN A 160 -20.59 -4.81 -6.01
CA ASN A 160 -20.32 -3.54 -6.69
C ASN A 160 -19.96 -2.43 -5.68
N HIS A 161 -20.69 -2.36 -4.56
CA HIS A 161 -20.38 -1.40 -3.50
C HIS A 161 -18.99 -1.64 -2.87
N SER A 162 -18.63 -2.90 -2.60
CA SER A 162 -17.30 -3.24 -2.09
C SER A 162 -16.18 -2.87 -3.07
N VAL A 163 -16.36 -3.15 -4.37
CA VAL A 163 -15.39 -2.80 -5.41
C VAL A 163 -15.23 -1.28 -5.52
N SER A 164 -16.33 -0.53 -5.56
CA SER A 164 -16.31 0.94 -5.60
C SER A 164 -15.59 1.54 -4.40
N ILE A 165 -15.89 1.09 -3.18
CA ILE A 165 -15.20 1.63 -1.99
C ILE A 165 -13.71 1.36 -2.04
N THR A 166 -13.29 0.14 -2.38
CA THR A 166 -11.85 -0.18 -2.45
C THR A 166 -11.14 0.56 -3.56
N THR A 167 -11.79 0.79 -4.70
CA THR A 167 -11.22 1.53 -5.82
C THR A 167 -11.04 2.99 -5.45
N THR A 168 -12.05 3.61 -4.83
CA THR A 168 -11.95 4.98 -4.31
C THR A 168 -10.84 5.10 -3.28
N ALA A 169 -10.73 4.15 -2.34
CA ALA A 169 -9.67 4.17 -1.32
C ALA A 169 -8.27 4.05 -1.93
N MET A 170 -8.08 3.19 -2.95
CA MET A 170 -6.79 3.06 -3.65
C MET A 170 -6.46 4.30 -4.48
N ILE A 171 -7.44 4.90 -5.16
CA ILE A 171 -7.23 6.13 -5.92
C ILE A 171 -6.80 7.25 -4.97
N VAL A 172 -7.49 7.43 -3.84
CA VAL A 172 -7.11 8.41 -2.82
C VAL A 172 -5.68 8.13 -2.32
N PHE A 173 -5.31 6.87 -2.08
CA PHE A 173 -3.93 6.53 -1.68
C PHE A 173 -2.87 7.00 -2.66
N TYR A 174 -3.02 6.62 -3.93
CA TYR A 174 -2.04 6.93 -4.95
C TYR A 174 -2.01 8.44 -5.24
N MET A 175 -3.18 9.09 -5.25
CA MET A 175 -3.28 10.55 -5.42
C MET A 175 -2.62 11.29 -4.27
N THR A 176 -2.89 10.91 -3.02
CA THR A 176 -2.29 11.54 -1.84
C THR A 176 -0.77 11.32 -1.82
N ASN A 177 -0.28 10.09 -2.04
CA ASN A 177 1.17 9.83 -2.09
C ASN A 177 1.84 10.51 -3.29
N GLY A 178 1.20 10.54 -4.46
CA GLY A 178 1.68 11.23 -5.64
C GLY A 178 1.76 12.75 -5.45
N ALA A 179 0.70 13.37 -4.92
CA ALA A 179 0.67 14.79 -4.60
C ALA A 179 1.77 15.16 -3.61
N PHE A 180 1.98 14.38 -2.53
CA PHE A 180 3.07 14.63 -1.60
C PHE A 180 4.46 14.53 -2.24
N LEU A 181 4.67 13.57 -3.14
CA LEU A 181 5.94 13.44 -3.86
C LEU A 181 6.18 14.56 -4.86
N ILE A 182 5.15 14.97 -5.60
CA ILE A 182 5.23 16.08 -6.55
C ILE A 182 5.53 17.38 -5.80
N THR A 183 4.82 17.65 -4.70
CA THR A 183 5.10 18.79 -3.82
C THR A 183 6.54 18.73 -3.28
N PHE A 184 7.01 17.55 -2.86
CA PHE A 184 8.40 17.40 -2.41
C PHE A 184 9.44 17.65 -3.51
N ILE A 185 9.13 17.32 -4.77
CA ILE A 185 10.04 17.56 -5.91
C ILE A 185 10.04 19.05 -6.29
N LEU A 186 8.87 19.67 -6.39
CA LEU A 186 8.70 21.07 -6.81
C LEU A 186 9.20 22.06 -5.75
N TYR A 187 8.94 21.78 -4.47
CA TYR A 187 9.32 22.65 -3.35
C TYR A 187 10.53 22.12 -2.58
N TYR A 188 11.39 21.33 -3.23
CA TYR A 188 12.60 20.82 -2.61
C TYR A 188 13.54 21.94 -2.16
N ASP A 189 13.59 23.04 -2.90
CA ASP A 189 14.43 24.20 -2.62
C ASP A 189 13.87 25.08 -1.49
N THR A 190 12.57 24.95 -1.21
CA THR A 190 11.89 25.67 -0.12
C THR A 190 11.82 24.76 1.11
N GLU A 191 12.90 24.79 1.89
CA GLU A 191 13.18 24.03 3.11
C GLU A 191 11.98 23.83 4.08
N SER A 192 11.09 24.83 4.17
CA SER A 192 9.93 24.85 5.06
C SER A 192 8.78 23.94 4.63
N TYR A 193 8.33 24.01 3.37
CA TYR A 193 7.16 23.27 2.91
C TYR A 193 7.40 21.76 2.81
N SER A 194 8.61 21.37 2.42
CA SER A 194 9.01 19.96 2.32
C SER A 194 8.99 19.24 3.68
N SER A 195 9.32 19.96 4.76
CA SER A 195 9.30 19.42 6.13
C SER A 195 7.88 19.22 6.65
N TYR A 196 6.95 20.15 6.37
CA TYR A 196 5.53 20.00 6.71
C TYR A 196 4.85 18.89 5.90
N ALA A 197 5.10 18.85 4.59
CA ALA A 197 4.54 17.81 3.71
C ALA A 197 4.96 16.40 4.17
N ALA A 198 6.19 16.23 4.64
CA ALA A 198 6.67 14.96 5.17
C ALA A 198 5.93 14.49 6.43
N LEU A 199 5.52 15.41 7.32
CA LEU A 199 4.73 15.09 8.51
C LEU A 199 3.29 14.71 8.13
N ILE A 200 2.63 15.52 7.32
CA ILE A 200 1.24 15.29 6.90
C ILE A 200 1.13 13.97 6.13
N ARG A 201 2.12 13.64 5.27
CA ARG A 201 2.16 12.37 4.53
C ARG A 201 2.10 11.15 5.45
N GLN A 202 2.75 11.20 6.61
CA GLN A 202 2.74 10.08 7.56
C GLN A 202 1.35 9.89 8.19
N PHE A 203 0.69 10.97 8.58
CA PHE A 203 -0.69 10.92 9.08
C PHE A 203 -1.68 10.46 8.01
N GLY A 204 -1.51 10.92 6.76
CA GLY A 204 -2.33 10.47 5.64
C GLY A 204 -2.21 8.95 5.41
N ASN A 205 -0.99 8.42 5.43
CA ASN A 205 -0.77 6.98 5.27
C ASN A 205 -1.36 6.17 6.44
N ASP A 206 -1.22 6.64 7.69
CA ASP A 206 -1.77 5.97 8.87
C ASP A 206 -3.32 5.97 8.84
N LEU A 207 -3.93 7.12 8.57
CA LEU A 207 -5.38 7.28 8.47
C LEU A 207 -5.94 6.31 7.44
N GLN A 208 -5.27 6.18 6.30
CA GLN A 208 -5.72 5.29 5.25
C GLN A 208 -5.64 3.82 5.64
N PHE A 209 -4.56 3.37 6.29
CA PHE A 209 -4.48 1.99 6.79
C PHE A 209 -5.62 1.68 7.77
N CYS A 210 -5.92 2.61 8.68
CA CYS A 210 -7.02 2.48 9.63
C CYS A 210 -8.39 2.45 8.93
N VAL A 211 -8.65 3.42 8.04
CA VAL A 211 -9.93 3.57 7.33
C VAL A 211 -10.22 2.36 6.44
N VAL A 212 -9.23 1.88 5.67
CA VAL A 212 -9.41 0.70 4.80
C VAL A 212 -9.72 -0.54 5.63
N THR A 213 -9.06 -0.72 6.77
CA THR A 213 -9.30 -1.86 7.66
C THR A 213 -10.67 -1.80 8.31
N TRP A 214 -11.10 -0.63 8.79
CA TRP A 214 -12.45 -0.42 9.33
C TRP A 214 -13.54 -0.64 8.28
N VAL A 215 -13.36 -0.09 7.08
CA VAL A 215 -14.28 -0.32 5.96
C VAL A 215 -14.39 -1.80 5.65
N PHE A 216 -13.27 -2.52 5.56
CA PHE A 216 -13.27 -3.95 5.33
C PHE A 216 -14.01 -4.70 6.45
N TYR A 217 -13.70 -4.40 7.71
CA TYR A 217 -14.38 -5.00 8.86
C TYR A 217 -15.90 -4.81 8.82
N LEU A 218 -16.38 -3.60 8.50
CA LEU A 218 -17.81 -3.28 8.48
C LEU A 218 -18.56 -3.83 7.25
N THR A 219 -17.84 -4.05 6.14
CA THR A 219 -18.44 -4.47 4.85
C THR A 219 -18.32 -5.98 4.60
N HIS A 220 -17.35 -6.66 5.20
CA HIS A 220 -17.10 -8.07 4.91
C HIS A 220 -18.12 -8.98 5.62
N PRO A 221 -18.81 -9.88 4.88
CA PRO A 221 -19.89 -10.69 5.43
C PRO A 221 -19.44 -11.65 6.54
N SER A 222 -18.16 -12.04 6.57
CA SER A 222 -17.60 -12.88 7.64
C SER A 222 -17.66 -12.24 9.04
N PHE A 223 -17.79 -10.92 9.15
CA PHE A 223 -17.88 -10.21 10.44
C PHE A 223 -19.32 -9.77 10.77
N ARG A 224 -20.30 -10.10 9.93
CA ARG A 224 -21.71 -9.88 10.24
C ARG A 224 -22.31 -11.17 10.81
N THR A 225 -22.64 -11.11 12.09
CA THR A 225 -23.21 -12.21 12.88
C THR A 225 -24.49 -12.78 12.27
N ASP A 226 -25.25 -11.98 11.54
CA ASP A 226 -26.52 -12.38 10.90
C ASP A 226 -26.33 -13.48 9.84
N TYR A 227 -25.20 -13.51 9.12
CA TYR A 227 -24.93 -14.50 8.08
C TYR A 227 -24.60 -15.90 8.64
N VAL A 228 -23.95 -15.97 9.80
CA VAL A 228 -23.63 -17.24 10.46
C VAL A 228 -24.91 -17.94 10.92
N PHE A 229 -25.93 -17.17 11.32
CA PHE A 229 -27.21 -17.73 11.72
C PHE A 229 -28.02 -18.25 10.51
N ASP A 230 -27.94 -17.57 9.37
CA ASP A 230 -28.58 -18.00 8.12
C ASP A 230 -27.89 -19.20 7.45
N GLU A 231 -26.55 -19.30 7.48
CA GLU A 231 -25.84 -20.48 6.96
C GLU A 231 -26.09 -21.71 7.83
N VAL A 232 -26.12 -21.56 9.16
CA VAL A 232 -26.42 -22.68 10.08
C VAL A 232 -27.89 -23.11 9.97
N SER A 233 -28.83 -22.18 9.77
CA SER A 233 -30.24 -22.51 9.57
C SER A 233 -30.50 -23.14 8.20
N ALA A 234 -29.85 -22.66 7.13
CA ALA A 234 -29.92 -23.23 5.78
C ALA A 234 -29.28 -24.63 5.71
N SER A 235 -28.13 -24.83 6.36
CA SER A 235 -27.46 -26.14 6.44
C SER A 235 -28.28 -27.17 7.23
N ARG A 236 -28.91 -26.76 8.33
CA ARG A 236 -29.81 -27.59 9.13
C ARG A 236 -31.08 -27.99 8.37
N ASN A 237 -31.63 -27.07 7.57
CA ASN A 237 -32.79 -27.35 6.71
C ASN A 237 -32.43 -28.25 5.51
N TRP A 238 -31.20 -28.19 5.00
CA TRP A 238 -30.74 -29.07 3.92
C TRP A 238 -30.52 -30.51 4.39
N LEU A 239 -30.00 -30.69 5.62
CA LEU A 239 -29.85 -32.01 6.26
C LEU A 239 -31.21 -32.69 6.53
N ASN A 240 -32.24 -31.92 6.87
CA ASN A 240 -33.61 -32.43 7.08
C ASN A 240 -34.41 -32.71 5.80
N ARG A 241 -33.89 -32.37 4.61
CA ARG A 241 -34.57 -32.60 3.31
C ARG A 241 -34.03 -33.80 2.54
N ARG A 242 -33.20 -34.66 3.14
CA ARG A 242 -32.86 -35.95 2.51
C ARG A 242 -34.05 -36.91 2.69
N PRO A 243 -34.72 -37.36 1.62
CA PRO A 243 -35.66 -38.47 1.74
C PRO A 243 -34.89 -39.73 2.18
N GLN A 244 -35.44 -40.43 3.18
CA GLN A 244 -35.04 -41.80 3.53
C GLN A 244 -35.41 -42.76 2.40
#